data_AF-A0A480A8F0-F1
#
_entry.id   AF-A0A480A8F0-F1
#
_cell.length_a   1.000
_cell.length_b   1.000
_cell.length_c   1.000
_cell.angle_alpha   90.00
_cell.angle_beta   90.00
_cell.angle_gamma   90.00
#
_symmetry.space_group_name_H-M   'P 1'
#
loop_
_entity.id
_entity.type
_entity.pdbx_description
1 polymer ?
#
loop_
_entity_poly.entity_id
_entity_poly.type
_entity_poly.pdbx_seq_one_letter_code
_entity_poly.pdbx_strand_id
1 'polypeptide(L)' 'MSVVITDDVLQTIQMSDKELIQEIAILLFTQERFTLGQASNFVGMNQLEFQRLLN' A
#
# COMPACT_ATOMS: atom_id res chain seq x y z
N MET A 1 -12.02 -14.36 3.43
CA MET A 1 -11.21 -14.33 4.66
C MET A 1 -10.60 -12.95 4.78
N SER A 2 -10.67 -12.31 5.95
CA SER A 2 -10.15 -10.97 6.19
C SER A 2 -8.91 -11.03 7.07
N VAL A 3 -7.91 -10.21 6.75
CA VAL A 3 -6.79 -9.88 7.64
C VAL A 3 -7.10 -8.53 8.26
N VAL A 4 -7.07 -8.43 9.58
CA VAL A 4 -7.38 -7.19 10.32
C VAL A 4 -6.09 -6.69 10.97
N ILE A 5 -5.76 -5.42 10.73
CA ILE A 5 -4.70 -4.70 11.44
C ILE A 5 -5.38 -3.80 12.47
N THR A 6 -4.95 -3.91 13.72
CA THR A 6 -5.51 -3.18 14.85
C THR A 6 -4.85 -1.81 15.01
N ASP A 7 -5.56 -0.88 15.64
CA ASP A 7 -5.09 0.50 15.81
C ASP A 7 -3.81 0.61 16.66
N ASP A 8 -3.55 -0.34 17.58
CA ASP A 8 -2.33 -0.38 18.38
C ASP A 8 -1.07 -0.62 17.52
N VAL A 9 -1.20 -1.43 16.46
CA VAL A 9 -0.13 -1.62 15.48
C VAL A 9 0.13 -0.31 14.76
N LEU A 10 -0.92 0.36 14.27
CA LEU A 10 -0.82 1.66 13.57
C LEU A 10 -0.17 2.74 14.46
N GLN A 11 -0.56 2.80 15.73
CA GLN A 11 0.04 3.70 16.73
C GLN A 11 1.51 3.39 16.99
N THR A 12 1.87 2.11 17.08
CA THR A 12 3.26 1.68 17.33
C THR A 12 4.19 2.08 16.19
N ILE A 13 3.73 1.93 14.93
CA ILE A 13 4.51 2.30 13.74
C ILE A 13 4.34 3.78 13.35
N GLN A 14 3.51 4.54 14.08
CA GLN A 14 3.21 5.95 13.84
C GLN A 14 2.75 6.23 12.40
N MET A 15 1.83 5.40 11.92
CA MET A 15 1.36 5.43 10.53
C MET A 15 -0.16 5.41 10.49
N SER A 16 -0.75 6.17 9.57
CA SER A 16 -2.17 6.06 9.26
C SER A 16 -2.48 4.75 8.53
N ASP A 17 -3.76 4.38 8.52
CA ASP A 17 -4.28 3.27 7.71
C ASP A 17 -3.91 3.41 6.23
N LYS A 18 -4.05 4.60 5.66
CA LYS A 18 -3.74 4.90 4.26
C LYS A 18 -2.26 4.75 3.94
N GLU A 19 -1.39 5.27 4.81
CA GLU A 19 0.06 5.13 4.64
C GLU A 19 0.47 3.66 4.70
N LEU A 20 -0.08 2.87 5.64
CA LEU A 20 0.24 1.44 5.71
C LEU A 20 -0.23 0.66 4.49
N ILE A 21 -1.44 0.95 3.99
CA ILE A 21 -1.95 0.34 2.75
C ILE A 21 -1.04 0.71 1.56
N GLN A 22 -0.54 1.94 1.50
CA GLN A 22 0.41 2.37 0.48
C GLN A 22 1.73 1.61 0.58
N GLU A 23 2.30 1.46 1.77
CA GLU A 23 3.52 0.68 2.00
C GLU A 23 3.35 -0.79 1.58
N ILE A 24 2.21 -1.40 1.89
CA ILE A 24 1.87 -2.76 1.44
C ILE A 24 1.82 -2.84 -0.09
N ALA A 25 1.25 -1.83 -0.75
CA ALA A 25 1.17 -1.78 -2.21
C ALA A 25 2.57 -1.71 -2.85
N ILE A 26 3.45 -0.86 -2.31
CA ILE A 26 4.83 -0.69 -2.76
C ILE A 26 5.61 -1.99 -2.54
N LEU A 27 5.49 -2.61 -1.36
CA LEU A 27 6.12 -3.89 -1.05
C LEU A 27 5.69 -4.99 -2.03
N LEU A 28 4.39 -5.15 -2.25
CA LEU A 28 3.84 -6.17 -3.16
C LEU A 28 4.23 -5.92 -4.61
N PHE A 29 4.29 -4.66 -5.04
CA PHE A 29 4.81 -4.31 -6.37
C PHE A 29 6.29 -4.67 -6.51
N THR A 30 7.11 -4.29 -5.53
CA THR A 30 8.57 -4.54 -5.52
C THR A 30 8.89 -6.04 -5.53
N GLN A 31 8.05 -6.86 -4.92
CA GLN A 31 8.16 -8.32 -4.93
C GLN A 31 7.55 -8.99 -6.17
N GLU A 32 7.17 -8.22 -7.19
CA GLU A 32 6.49 -8.70 -8.41
C GLU A 32 5.20 -9.49 -8.13
N ARG A 33 4.56 -9.24 -6.97
CA ARG A 33 3.27 -9.83 -6.59
C ARG A 33 2.10 -9.01 -7.12
N PHE A 34 2.29 -7.70 -7.20
CA PHE A 34 1.38 -6.78 -7.88
C PHE A 34 2.02 -6.23 -9.14
N THR A 35 1.24 -6.16 -10.22
CA THR A 35 1.51 -5.28 -11.35
C THR A 35 1.28 -3.81 -10.97
N LEU A 36 1.76 -2.87 -11.78
CA LEU A 36 1.51 -1.43 -11.58
C LEU A 36 0.01 -1.10 -11.47
N GLY A 37 -0.81 -1.73 -12.32
CA GLY A 37 -2.26 -1.57 -12.30
C GLY A 37 -2.92 -2.11 -11.02
N GLN A 38 -2.43 -3.24 -10.50
CA GLN A 38 -2.96 -3.80 -9.25
C GLN A 38 -2.57 -2.95 -8.04
N ALA A 39 -1.33 -2.49 -7.97
CA ALA A 39 -0.84 -1.68 -6.87
C ALA A 39 -1.55 -0.31 -6.81
N SER A 40 -1.68 0.38 -7.95
CA SER A 40 -2.42 1.65 -8.05
C SER A 40 -3.90 1.50 -7.67
N ASN A 41 -4.58 0.45 -8.15
CA ASN A 41 -5.95 0.15 -7.77
C ASN A 41 -6.10 -0.17 -6.27
N PHE A 42 -5.14 -0.89 -5.68
CA PHE A 42 -5.18 -1.27 -4.26
C PHE A 42 -5.17 -0.07 -3.32
N VAL A 43 -4.47 1.01 -3.70
CA VAL A 43 -4.41 2.27 -2.94
C VAL A 43 -5.40 3.32 -3.46
N GLY A 44 -6.23 2.99 -4.45
CA GLY A 44 -7.27 3.87 -4.99
C GLY A 44 -6.75 5.08 -5.78
N MET A 45 -5.58 4.99 -6.41
CA MET A 45 -4.99 6.06 -7.23
C MET A 45 -4.76 5.61 -8.68
N ASN A 46 -4.47 6.53 -9.59
CA ASN A 46 -4.14 6.14 -10.97
C ASN A 46 -2.69 5.64 -11.11
N GLN A 47 -2.38 4.95 -12.21
CA GLN A 47 -1.05 4.36 -12.42
C GLN A 47 0.09 5.40 -12.45
N LEU A 48 -0.17 6.60 -12.96
CA LEU A 48 0.85 7.66 -13.03
C LEU A 48 1.14 8.23 -11.64
N GLU A 49 0.12 8.38 -10.79
CA GLU A 49 0.28 8.78 -9.39
C GLU A 49 1.09 7.74 -8.62
N PHE A 50 0.76 6.46 -8.76
CA PHE A 50 1.49 5.38 -8.10
C PHE A 50 2.94 5.31 -8.58
N GLN A 51 3.18 5.47 -9.89
CA GLN A 51 4.53 5.46 -10.44
C GLN A 51 5.40 6.60 -9.88
N ARG A 52 4.82 7.74 -9.51
CA ARG A 52 5.56 8.84 -8.84
C ARG A 52 6.01 8.47 -7.43
N LEU A 53 5.33 7.56 -6.74
CA LEU A 53 5.72 7.06 -5.42
C LEU A 53 6.92 6.10 -5.48
N LEU A 54 7.23 5.56 -6.65
CA LEU A 54 8.31 4.60 -6.86
C LEU A 54 9.65 5.26 -7.27
N ASN A 55 9.66 6.59 -7.43
CA ASN A 55 10.82 7.37 -7.88
C ASN A 55 11.69 7.85 -6.71
#